data_AF-A0A397ZU03-F1
#
_entry.id   AF-A0A397ZU03-F1
#
_cell.length_a   1.000
_cell.length_b   1.000
_cell.length_c   1.000
_cell.angle_alpha   90.00
_cell.angle_beta   90.00
_cell.angle_gamma   90.00
#
_symmetry.space_group_name_H-M   'P 1'
#
loop_
_entity.id
_entity.type
_entity.pdbx_description
1 polymer ?
#
loop_
_entity_poly.entity_id
_entity_poly.type
_entity_poly.pdbx_seq_one_letter_code
_entity_poly.pdbx_strand_id
1 'polypeptide(L)'
;MASSSRIDYEIISDPFNPQCVIAGFIPLWRDNEKEKLLLERIRGKEDNTSLKYTPQEERDLINGQIRNSQGFDVDFSMFRCLFNFYPSSLDESHSTLIRETDRIFFGRLAQESIADYNIKEGTSFDFLEVEKANLYRSKGYIYFITFVAKDPCHQTKVFQAKVCNVFCREIEHSFCRLKPGQQECDEDSKRVVKKPRYNTRSNKRADVGDILRD
;
A
#
# COMPACT_ATOMS: atom_id res chain seq x y z
N MET A 1 -21.83 -22.61 9.29
CA MET A 1 -20.37 -22.53 9.07
C MET A 1 -20.13 -21.56 7.94
N ALA A 2 -19.75 -20.32 8.26
CA ALA A 2 -19.44 -19.30 7.26
C ALA A 2 -17.93 -19.22 7.14
N SER A 3 -17.43 -19.60 5.96
CA SER A 3 -16.04 -19.40 5.56
C SER A 3 -15.80 -17.89 5.49
N SER A 4 -15.18 -17.35 6.55
CA SER A 4 -14.46 -16.09 6.45
C SER A 4 -13.18 -16.43 5.70
N SER A 5 -13.20 -16.32 4.37
CA SER A 5 -11.96 -16.27 3.61
C SER A 5 -11.36 -14.88 3.84
N ARG A 6 -10.80 -14.67 5.03
CA ARG A 6 -9.75 -13.67 5.20
C ARG A 6 -8.70 -14.04 4.16
N ILE A 7 -8.64 -13.28 3.07
CA ILE A 7 -7.47 -13.31 2.21
C ILE A 7 -6.43 -12.58 3.04
N ASP A 8 -5.83 -13.31 3.97
CA ASP A 8 -4.60 -12.90 4.60
C ASP A 8 -3.65 -12.67 3.43
N TYR A 9 -3.36 -11.41 3.10
CA TYR A 9 -2.38 -11.11 2.05
C TYR A 9 -1.06 -11.71 2.54
N GLU A 10 -0.77 -12.92 2.04
CA GLU A 10 0.39 -13.69 2.50
C GLU A 10 1.62 -12.80 2.42
N ILE A 11 2.40 -12.81 3.49
CA ILE A 11 3.72 -12.20 3.45
C ILE A 11 4.51 -12.98 2.40
N ILE A 12 4.61 -12.42 1.19
CA ILE A 12 5.38 -13.01 0.10
C ILE A 12 6.84 -12.94 0.53
N SER A 13 7.33 -14.05 1.07
CA SER A 13 8.68 -14.21 1.60
C SER A 13 9.66 -14.67 0.53
N ASP A 14 9.16 -15.17 -0.61
CA ASP A 14 9.97 -15.55 -1.75
C ASP A 14 10.54 -14.30 -2.44
N PRO A 15 11.86 -14.06 -2.35
CA PRO A 15 12.49 -12.91 -3.01
C PRO A 15 12.47 -13.02 -4.54
N PHE A 16 12.26 -14.23 -5.09
CA PHE A 16 12.20 -14.47 -6.53
C PHE A 16 10.77 -14.42 -7.08
N ASN A 17 9.78 -14.26 -6.20
CA ASN A 17 8.42 -13.99 -6.66
C ASN A 17 8.44 -12.67 -7.46
N PRO A 18 7.92 -12.64 -8.69
CA PRO A 18 7.93 -11.43 -9.52
C PRO A 18 7.15 -10.25 -8.91
N GLN A 19 6.32 -10.50 -7.90
CA GLN A 19 5.63 -9.46 -7.13
C GLN A 19 6.51 -8.85 -6.03
N CYS A 20 7.60 -9.51 -5.64
CA CYS A 20 8.61 -8.97 -4.71
C CYS A 20 9.57 -8.05 -5.46
N VAL A 21 9.89 -6.91 -4.83
CA VAL A 21 10.87 -5.98 -5.38
C VAL A 21 12.27 -6.32 -4.86
N ILE A 22 13.25 -6.25 -5.75
CA ILE A 22 14.67 -6.39 -5.39
C ILE A 22 15.34 -5.05 -5.65
N ALA A 23 15.92 -4.46 -4.61
CA ALA A 23 16.73 -3.27 -4.69
C ALA A 23 18.01 -3.56 -5.49
N GLY A 24 18.19 -2.78 -6.55
CA GLY A 24 19.40 -2.69 -7.34
C GLY A 24 20.07 -1.34 -7.11
N PHE A 25 21.39 -1.29 -7.30
CA PHE A 25 22.12 -0.03 -7.27
C PHE A 25 21.57 0.90 -8.36
N ILE A 26 21.35 2.17 -8.02
CA ILE A 26 21.31 3.23 -9.02
C ILE A 26 22.76 3.56 -9.30
N PRO A 27 23.24 3.26 -10.51
CA PRO A 27 24.61 3.54 -10.79
C PRO A 27 24.77 5.05 -11.05
N LEU A 28 25.57 5.69 -10.20
CA LEU A 28 25.96 7.10 -10.27
C LEU A 28 26.95 7.30 -11.44
N TRP A 29 26.58 6.95 -12.67
CA TRP A 29 27.52 6.87 -13.80
C TRP A 29 28.06 8.23 -14.25
N ARG A 30 27.45 9.34 -13.84
CA ARG A 30 27.89 10.73 -14.09
C ARG A 30 27.36 11.61 -12.98
N ASP A 31 27.95 12.80 -12.79
CA ASP A 31 27.52 13.87 -11.88
C ASP A 31 26.01 14.22 -12.01
N ASN A 32 25.16 13.35 -11.49
CA ASN A 32 23.73 13.55 -11.42
C ASN A 32 23.47 14.17 -10.05
N GLU A 33 23.54 15.50 -10.01
CA GLU A 33 23.28 16.28 -8.79
C GLU A 33 21.96 15.88 -8.12
N LYS A 34 20.96 15.42 -8.88
CA LYS A 34 19.71 14.90 -8.31
C LYS A 34 19.89 13.63 -7.48
N GLU A 35 20.74 12.71 -7.92
CA GLU A 35 21.04 11.47 -7.20
C GLU A 35 21.92 11.74 -5.98
N LYS A 36 22.86 12.68 -6.08
CA LYS A 36 23.65 13.15 -4.93
C LYS A 36 22.75 13.83 -3.89
N LEU A 37 21.86 14.73 -4.30
CA LEU A 37 20.89 15.40 -3.43
C LEU A 37 19.91 14.40 -2.80
N LEU A 38 19.46 13.41 -3.57
CA LEU A 38 18.62 12.33 -3.04
C LEU A 38 19.37 11.54 -1.97
N LEU A 39 20.63 11.17 -2.23
CA LEU A 39 21.45 10.44 -1.26
C LEU A 39 21.70 11.29 0.01
N GLU A 40 22.07 12.55 -0.15
CA GLU A 40 22.24 13.50 0.97
C GLU A 40 20.94 13.67 1.76
N ARG A 41 19.78 13.67 1.11
CA ARG A 41 18.49 13.76 1.80
C ARG A 41 18.19 12.51 2.62
N ILE A 42 18.53 11.34 2.12
CA ILE A 42 18.22 10.06 2.77
C ILE A 42 19.05 9.87 4.04
N ARG A 43 20.35 10.19 3.99
CA ARG A 43 21.28 9.90 5.10
C ARG A 43 21.92 11.13 5.75
N GLY A 44 21.66 12.32 5.22
CA GLY A 44 22.40 13.54 5.57
C GLY A 44 23.69 13.72 4.77
N LYS A 45 24.45 14.75 5.13
CA LYS A 45 25.76 15.04 4.53
C LYS A 45 26.72 13.89 4.78
N GLU A 46 27.57 13.62 3.78
CA GLU A 46 28.61 12.62 3.92
C GLU A 46 29.54 13.00 5.07
N ASP A 47 29.59 12.16 6.08
CA ASP A 47 30.53 12.23 7.17
C ASP A 47 31.72 11.29 6.89
N ASN A 48 32.88 11.62 7.45
CA ASN A 48 34.10 10.79 7.33
C ASN A 48 34.01 9.50 8.18
N THR A 49 32.80 9.02 8.48
CA THR A 49 32.58 7.82 9.27
C THR A 49 33.07 6.60 8.50
N SER A 50 33.84 5.76 9.18
CA SER A 50 34.41 4.52 8.63
C SER A 50 33.31 3.66 8.00
N LEU A 51 33.56 3.16 6.78
CA LEU A 51 32.68 2.23 6.07
C LEU A 51 32.39 1.01 6.96
N LYS A 52 31.13 0.84 7.38
CA LYS A 52 30.68 -0.32 8.17
C LYS A 52 30.47 -1.56 7.32
N TYR A 53 30.04 -1.37 6.07
CA TYR A 53 29.66 -2.42 5.15
C TYR A 53 30.24 -2.15 3.76
N THR A 54 30.52 -3.21 3.03
CA THR A 54 30.78 -3.17 1.59
C THR A 54 29.48 -2.89 0.82
N PRO A 55 29.54 -2.38 -0.42
CA PRO A 55 28.33 -2.17 -1.23
C PRO A 55 27.44 -3.41 -1.35
N GLN A 56 28.04 -4.59 -1.48
CA GLN A 56 27.28 -5.83 -1.60
C GLN A 56 26.59 -6.20 -0.29
N GLU A 57 27.25 -6.03 0.87
CA GLU A 57 26.60 -6.22 2.17
C GLU A 57 25.46 -5.23 2.38
N GLU A 58 25.60 -3.96 1.98
CA GLU A 58 24.51 -2.99 2.01
C GLU A 58 23.32 -3.45 1.15
N ARG A 59 23.59 -3.99 -0.05
CA ARG A 59 22.56 -4.54 -0.93
C ARG A 59 21.86 -5.74 -0.31
N ASP A 60 22.58 -6.61 0.36
CA ASP A 60 22.01 -7.78 1.01
C ASP A 60 21.16 -7.37 2.21
N LEU A 61 21.62 -6.37 2.98
CA LEU A 61 20.89 -5.79 4.11
C LEU A 61 19.58 -5.13 3.67
N ILE A 62 19.60 -4.24 2.67
CA ILE A 62 18.37 -3.57 2.20
C ILE A 62 17.36 -4.60 1.65
N ASN A 63 17.82 -5.59 0.89
CA ASN A 63 16.94 -6.63 0.35
C ASN A 63 16.42 -7.59 1.45
N GLY A 64 17.18 -7.79 2.52
CA GLY A 64 16.71 -8.46 3.72
C GLY A 64 15.56 -7.68 4.38
N GLN A 65 15.74 -6.37 4.58
CA GLN A 65 14.71 -5.51 5.17
C GLN A 65 13.45 -5.42 4.30
N ILE A 66 13.60 -5.21 2.99
CA ILE A 66 12.49 -5.18 2.03
C ILE A 66 11.68 -6.48 2.09
N ARG A 67 12.35 -7.63 2.12
CA ARG A 67 11.66 -8.93 2.18
C ARG A 67 10.90 -9.11 3.49
N ASN A 68 11.54 -8.78 4.61
CA ASN A 68 10.96 -8.96 5.95
C ASN A 68 9.75 -8.04 6.18
N SER A 69 9.77 -6.82 5.62
CA SER A 69 8.68 -5.86 5.78
C SER A 69 7.76 -5.75 4.56
N GLN A 70 8.00 -6.55 3.51
CA GLN A 70 7.39 -6.40 2.19
C GLN A 70 7.52 -4.98 1.60
N GLY A 71 8.63 -4.29 1.93
CA GLY A 71 8.97 -2.96 1.43
C GLY A 71 8.44 -1.79 2.27
N PHE A 72 7.71 -2.00 3.36
CA PHE A 72 7.15 -0.89 4.16
C PHE A 72 8.12 -0.33 5.20
N ASP A 73 8.95 -1.19 5.80
CA ASP A 73 9.84 -0.83 6.89
C ASP A 73 11.29 -1.12 6.47
N VAL A 74 12.02 -0.06 6.14
CA VAL A 74 13.44 -0.08 5.75
C VAL A 74 14.14 1.08 6.45
N ASP A 75 15.24 0.79 7.14
CA ASP A 75 16.13 1.76 7.74
C ASP A 75 17.19 2.18 6.72
N PHE A 76 16.92 3.31 6.06
CA PHE A 76 17.81 3.85 5.03
C PHE A 76 19.07 4.53 5.58
N SER A 77 19.13 4.81 6.89
CA SER A 77 20.31 5.42 7.51
C SER A 77 21.54 4.52 7.48
N MET A 78 21.32 3.22 7.24
CA MET A 78 22.37 2.20 7.18
C MET A 78 23.14 2.18 5.84
N PHE A 79 22.63 2.84 4.79
CA PHE A 79 23.13 2.63 3.43
C PHE A 79 23.90 3.84 2.89
N ARG A 80 25.04 3.57 2.28
CA ARG A 80 25.81 4.56 1.53
C ARG A 80 25.58 4.51 0.04
N CYS A 81 25.20 3.35 -0.46
CA CYS A 81 24.84 3.16 -1.84
C CYS A 81 23.44 3.74 -2.10
N LEU A 82 23.27 4.40 -3.25
CA LEU A 82 21.94 4.75 -3.71
C LEU A 82 21.31 3.54 -4.39
N PHE A 83 20.13 3.16 -3.94
CA PHE A 83 19.35 2.07 -4.52
C PHE A 83 18.17 2.63 -5.30
N ASN A 84 17.63 1.84 -6.22
CA ASN A 84 16.36 2.15 -6.86
C ASN A 84 15.15 1.92 -5.95
N PHE A 85 15.40 1.69 -4.66
CA PHE A 85 14.44 1.62 -3.58
C PHE A 85 14.81 2.68 -2.52
N TYR A 86 13.96 3.66 -2.27
CA TYR A 86 14.28 4.81 -1.40
C TYR A 86 13.02 5.42 -0.76
N PRO A 87 13.15 6.16 0.36
CA PRO A 87 12.01 6.80 1.01
C PRO A 87 11.56 8.04 0.22
N SER A 88 10.26 8.32 0.24
CA SER A 88 9.70 9.58 -0.23
C SER A 88 9.97 10.71 0.76
N SER A 89 10.17 11.92 0.25
CA SER A 89 9.97 13.15 1.03
C SER A 89 8.57 13.67 0.73
N LEU A 90 7.65 13.52 1.70
CA LEU A 90 6.22 13.78 1.51
C LEU A 90 5.90 15.24 1.12
N ASP A 91 6.74 16.20 1.50
CA ASP A 91 6.50 17.61 1.23
C ASP A 91 7.09 18.06 -0.13
N GLU A 92 7.70 17.13 -0.87
CA GLU A 92 8.21 17.33 -2.22
C GLU A 92 7.53 16.40 -3.22
N SER A 93 7.80 16.58 -4.52
CA SER A 93 7.33 15.66 -5.55
C SER A 93 8.47 14.76 -6.03
N HIS A 94 8.28 13.44 -5.97
CA HIS A 94 9.23 12.47 -6.53
C HIS A 94 9.27 12.47 -8.07
N SER A 95 8.28 13.07 -8.73
CA SER A 95 8.08 13.00 -10.18
C SER A 95 7.85 14.37 -10.77
N THR A 96 8.61 14.72 -11.81
CA THR A 96 8.40 15.98 -12.54
C THR A 96 7.08 16.03 -13.30
N LEU A 97 6.38 14.89 -13.44
CA LEU A 97 5.08 14.80 -14.09
C LEU A 97 3.92 15.06 -13.11
N ILE A 98 4.18 14.93 -11.81
CA ILE A 98 3.18 15.11 -10.74
C ILE A 98 3.39 16.49 -10.13
N ARG A 99 2.40 17.38 -10.30
CA ARG A 99 2.47 18.77 -9.86
C ARG A 99 2.21 18.96 -8.36
N GLU A 100 1.60 17.97 -7.72
CA GLU A 100 1.31 17.97 -6.29
C GLU A 100 2.48 17.37 -5.49
N THR A 101 2.50 17.62 -4.18
CA THR A 101 3.46 16.96 -3.28
C THR A 101 3.10 15.49 -3.12
N ASP A 102 4.11 14.69 -2.76
CA ASP A 102 3.97 13.27 -2.48
C ASP A 102 2.93 13.00 -1.38
N ARG A 103 2.79 13.90 -0.41
CA ARG A 103 1.74 13.84 0.63
C ARG A 103 0.34 13.82 0.02
N ILE A 104 0.08 14.70 -0.94
CA ILE A 104 -1.24 14.78 -1.61
C ILE A 104 -1.41 13.59 -2.54
N PHE A 105 -0.40 13.29 -3.36
CA PHE A 105 -0.44 12.19 -4.31
C PHE A 105 -0.68 10.84 -3.61
N PHE A 106 0.12 10.51 -2.60
CA PHE A 106 -0.06 9.29 -1.82
C PHE A 106 -1.33 9.31 -0.97
N GLY A 107 -1.81 10.49 -0.56
CA GLY A 107 -3.09 10.64 0.11
C GLY A 107 -4.25 10.15 -0.76
N ARG A 108 -4.28 10.54 -2.04
CA ARG A 108 -5.30 10.07 -2.99
C ARG A 108 -5.21 8.55 -3.19
N LEU A 109 -4.00 8.03 -3.40
CA LEU A 109 -3.79 6.59 -3.57
C LEU A 109 -4.17 5.78 -2.32
N ALA A 110 -3.93 6.32 -1.12
CA ALA A 110 -4.32 5.69 0.13
C ALA A 110 -5.85 5.72 0.32
N GLN A 111 -6.52 6.82 -0.04
CA GLN A 111 -7.98 6.93 -0.03
C GLN A 111 -8.65 5.90 -0.95
N GLU A 112 -8.13 5.74 -2.16
CA GLU A 112 -8.61 4.73 -3.12
C GLU A 112 -8.35 3.31 -2.58
N SER A 113 -7.14 3.06 -2.06
CA SER A 113 -6.77 1.76 -1.47
C SER A 113 -7.65 1.35 -0.28
N ILE A 114 -7.96 2.29 0.62
CA ILE A 114 -8.78 2.00 1.80
C ILE A 114 -10.27 1.88 1.43
N ALA A 115 -10.74 2.61 0.42
CA ALA A 115 -12.10 2.45 -0.10
C ALA A 115 -12.31 1.03 -0.64
N ASP A 116 -11.35 0.51 -1.42
CA ASP A 116 -11.37 -0.86 -1.90
C ASP A 116 -11.33 -1.88 -0.75
N TYR A 117 -10.50 -1.63 0.27
CA TYR A 117 -10.45 -2.46 1.47
C TYR A 117 -11.79 -2.48 2.21
N ASN A 118 -12.40 -1.32 2.42
CA ASN A 118 -13.70 -1.18 3.08
C ASN A 118 -14.80 -1.98 2.36
N ILE A 119 -14.82 -1.92 1.03
CA ILE A 119 -15.78 -2.68 0.21
C ILE A 119 -15.54 -4.19 0.36
N LYS A 120 -14.28 -4.64 0.28
CA LYS A 120 -13.93 -6.07 0.35
C LYS A 120 -14.21 -6.67 1.72
N GLU A 121 -13.84 -5.98 2.80
CA GLU A 121 -13.94 -6.46 4.18
C GLU A 121 -15.26 -6.06 4.87
N GLY A 122 -16.09 -5.24 4.24
CA GLY A 122 -17.33 -4.73 4.84
C GLY A 122 -17.07 -3.80 6.02
N THR A 123 -15.97 -3.04 5.98
CA THR A 123 -15.56 -2.07 7.01
C THR A 123 -15.86 -0.63 6.56
N SER A 124 -15.56 0.35 7.43
CA SER A 124 -15.83 1.77 7.17
C SER A 124 -14.76 2.65 7.80
N PHE A 125 -13.52 2.44 7.39
CA PHE A 125 -12.39 3.26 7.81
C PHE A 125 -12.30 4.54 6.97
N ASP A 126 -12.04 5.67 7.63
CA ASP A 126 -11.80 6.95 6.99
C ASP A 126 -10.31 7.28 6.98
N PHE A 127 -9.76 7.56 5.81
CA PHE A 127 -8.36 8.00 5.66
C PHE A 127 -8.10 9.29 6.48
N LEU A 128 -6.98 9.33 7.19
CA LEU A 128 -6.53 10.50 7.95
C LEU A 128 -5.32 11.17 7.30
N GLU A 129 -4.19 10.47 7.24
CA GLU A 129 -2.94 11.03 6.73
C GLU A 129 -1.95 9.95 6.30
N VAL A 130 -1.00 10.31 5.43
CA VAL A 130 0.14 9.47 5.07
C VAL A 130 1.23 9.64 6.12
N GLU A 131 1.66 8.53 6.73
CA GLU A 131 2.75 8.51 7.71
C GLU A 131 4.11 8.50 7.01
N LYS A 132 4.28 7.61 6.03
CA LYS A 132 5.50 7.48 5.22
C LYS A 132 5.22 6.71 3.93
N ALA A 133 6.11 6.83 2.96
CA ALA A 133 6.08 6.00 1.76
C ALA A 133 7.49 5.65 1.29
N ASN A 134 7.66 4.41 0.81
CA ASN A 134 8.86 4.00 0.08
C ASN A 134 8.54 3.84 -1.40
N LEU A 135 9.49 4.19 -2.26
CA LEU A 135 9.38 4.07 -3.71
C LEU A 135 10.34 3.01 -4.22
N TYR A 136 9.87 2.20 -5.17
CA TYR A 136 10.71 1.37 -6.01
C TYR A 136 10.63 1.85 -7.46
N ARG A 137 11.75 2.32 -8.01
CA ARG A 137 11.87 2.83 -9.37
C ARG A 137 12.36 1.74 -10.33
N SER A 138 11.56 1.42 -11.33
CA SER A 138 11.91 0.50 -12.42
C SER A 138 11.31 1.03 -13.74
N LYS A 139 10.49 0.27 -14.46
CA LYS A 139 9.70 0.71 -15.63
C LYS A 139 8.48 1.58 -15.24
N GLY A 140 8.63 2.39 -14.20
CA GLY A 140 7.57 3.08 -13.48
C GLY A 140 7.90 3.12 -11.99
N TYR A 141 6.88 3.21 -11.16
CA TYR A 141 7.02 3.20 -9.71
C TYR A 141 6.14 2.14 -9.07
N ILE A 142 6.64 1.53 -8.01
CA ILE A 142 5.83 0.81 -7.03
C ILE A 142 5.94 1.58 -5.72
N TYR A 143 4.80 1.92 -5.15
CA TYR A 143 4.69 2.68 -3.92
C TYR A 143 4.29 1.76 -2.77
N PHE A 144 5.00 1.89 -1.65
CA PHE A 144 4.72 1.19 -0.40
C PHE A 144 4.31 2.25 0.63
N ILE A 145 3.00 2.51 0.69
CA ILE A 145 2.42 3.62 1.45
C ILE A 145 1.99 3.10 2.82
N THR A 146 2.48 3.74 3.88
CA THR A 146 1.98 3.55 5.26
C THR A 146 1.17 4.78 5.65
N PHE A 147 -0.05 4.58 6.11
CA PHE A 147 -0.98 5.67 6.37
C PHE A 147 -1.88 5.37 7.57
N VAL A 148 -2.44 6.41 8.17
CA VAL A 148 -3.36 6.32 9.30
C VAL A 148 -4.79 6.46 8.79
N ALA A 149 -5.68 5.66 9.35
CA ALA A 149 -7.11 5.77 9.14
C ALA A 149 -7.86 5.66 10.48
N LYS A 150 -9.09 6.18 10.53
CA LYS A 150 -9.96 6.11 11.69
C LYS A 150 -11.07 5.10 11.45
N ASP A 151 -11.37 4.30 12.45
CA ASP A 151 -12.57 3.45 12.44
C ASP A 151 -13.84 4.26 12.79
N PRO A 152 -15.04 3.65 12.69
CA PRO A 152 -16.29 4.30 13.09
C PRO A 152 -16.37 4.73 14.56
N CYS A 153 -15.50 4.17 15.41
CA CYS A 153 -15.36 4.51 16.82
C CYS A 153 -14.31 5.63 17.05
N HIS A 154 -13.83 6.26 15.98
CA HIS A 154 -12.79 7.29 15.96
C HIS A 154 -11.42 6.84 16.47
N GLN A 155 -11.16 5.53 16.55
CA GLN A 155 -9.84 5.00 16.88
C GLN A 155 -8.96 4.95 15.63
N THR A 156 -7.72 5.42 15.76
CA THR A 156 -6.74 5.38 14.69
C THR A 156 -6.12 3.99 14.55
N LYS A 157 -6.04 3.50 13.32
CA LYS A 157 -5.32 2.29 12.92
C LYS A 157 -4.34 2.64 11.80
N VAL A 158 -3.26 1.87 11.68
CA VAL A 158 -2.25 2.08 10.64
C VAL A 158 -2.46 1.04 9.56
N PHE A 159 -2.45 1.51 8.31
CA PHE A 159 -2.63 0.70 7.13
C PHE A 159 -1.38 0.73 6.26
N GLN A 160 -1.25 -0.31 5.46
CA GLN A 160 -0.20 -0.50 4.47
C GLN A 160 -0.86 -0.77 3.13
N ALA A 161 -0.52 0.04 2.12
CA ALA A 161 -0.98 -0.14 0.75
C ALA A 161 0.19 -0.25 -0.22
N LYS A 162 0.11 -1.21 -1.14
CA LYS A 162 1.02 -1.35 -2.27
C LYS A 162 0.32 -0.94 -3.54
N VAL A 163 0.89 0.03 -4.24
CA VAL A 163 0.30 0.60 -5.47
C VAL A 163 1.33 0.56 -6.60
N CYS A 164 0.94 0.02 -7.75
CA CYS A 164 1.77 -0.12 -8.93
C CYS A 164 1.39 0.95 -9.96
N ASN A 165 2.32 1.83 -10.29
CA ASN A 165 2.19 2.86 -11.31
C ASN A 165 3.23 2.63 -12.42
N VAL A 166 2.88 1.77 -13.36
CA VAL A 166 3.74 1.41 -14.50
C VAL A 166 3.47 2.37 -15.66
N PHE A 167 4.52 2.80 -16.36
CA PHE A 167 4.37 3.74 -17.48
C PHE A 167 3.35 3.23 -18.52
N CYS A 168 2.49 4.15 -18.98
CA CYS A 168 1.43 3.90 -19.97
C CYS A 168 0.38 2.87 -19.54
N ARG A 169 0.15 2.70 -18.23
CA ARG A 169 -0.90 1.84 -17.67
C ARG A 169 -1.71 2.59 -16.62
N GLU A 170 -2.91 2.09 -16.35
CA GLU A 170 -3.70 2.52 -15.19
C GLU A 170 -2.99 2.17 -13.89
N ILE A 171 -3.21 2.98 -12.85
CA ILE A 171 -2.66 2.73 -11.53
C ILE A 171 -3.39 1.53 -10.92
N GLU A 172 -2.61 0.54 -10.47
CA GLU A 172 -3.13 -0.70 -9.88
C GLU A 172 -2.93 -0.69 -8.36
N HIS A 173 -4.03 -0.78 -7.62
CA HIS A 173 -4.03 -0.96 -6.17
C HIS A 173 -3.84 -2.44 -5.83
N SER A 174 -2.58 -2.87 -5.75
CA SER A 174 -2.20 -4.28 -5.57
C SER A 174 -2.78 -4.88 -4.28
N PHE A 175 -2.62 -4.20 -3.15
CA PHE A 175 -3.32 -4.54 -1.91
C PHE A 175 -3.35 -3.39 -0.91
N CYS A 176 -4.25 -3.50 0.06
CA CYS A 176 -4.34 -2.66 1.25
C CYS A 176 -4.66 -3.57 2.45
N ARG A 177 -4.01 -3.32 3.60
CA ARG A 177 -4.21 -4.10 4.83
C ARG A 177 -3.91 -3.27 6.08
N LEU A 178 -4.41 -3.72 7.22
CA LEU A 178 -3.91 -3.28 8.52
C LEU A 178 -2.42 -3.62 8.67
N LYS A 179 -1.66 -2.73 9.31
CA LYS A 179 -0.26 -2.99 9.62
C LYS A 179 -0.18 -4.21 10.57
N PRO A 180 0.63 -5.23 10.24
CA PRO A 180 0.75 -6.42 11.09
C PRO A 180 1.16 -6.07 12.54
N GLY A 181 0.62 -6.81 13.51
CA GLY A 181 0.92 -6.62 14.93
C GLY A 181 0.07 -5.56 15.66
N GLN A 182 -0.92 -4.95 14.98
CA GLN A 182 -1.93 -4.13 15.64
C GLN A 182 -3.12 -4.99 16.09
N GLN A 183 -3.56 -4.85 17.35
CA GLN A 183 -4.79 -5.49 17.84
C GLN A 183 -6.02 -4.86 17.16
N GLU A 184 -6.86 -5.70 16.56
CA GLU A 184 -8.23 -5.36 16.17
C GLU A 184 -9.05 -5.09 17.43
N CYS A 185 -10.01 -4.16 17.36
CA CYS A 185 -10.96 -3.99 18.45
C CYS A 185 -11.88 -5.22 18.47
N ASP A 186 -12.01 -5.88 19.62
CA ASP A 186 -12.91 -7.02 19.78
C ASP A 186 -14.34 -6.63 19.34
N GLU A 187 -14.91 -7.42 18.42
CA GLU A 187 -16.28 -7.30 17.92
C GLU A 187 -17.30 -7.59 19.04
N ASP A 188 -17.59 -6.62 19.91
CA ASP A 188 -18.77 -6.72 20.79
C ASP A 188 -19.75 -5.55 20.63
N SER A 189 -19.72 -4.89 19.47
CA SER A 189 -20.62 -3.79 19.15
C SER A 189 -21.15 -3.85 17.72
N LYS A 190 -21.61 -5.03 17.28
CA LYS A 190 -22.56 -5.13 16.16
C LYS A 190 -23.91 -4.56 16.60
N ARG A 191 -24.02 -3.23 16.73
CA ARG A 191 -25.33 -2.56 16.70
C ARG A 191 -25.78 -2.47 15.25
N VAL A 192 -26.34 -3.60 14.80
CA VAL A 192 -27.40 -3.78 13.81
C VAL A 192 -27.73 -2.51 12.99
N VAL A 193 -26.99 -2.29 11.89
CA VAL A 193 -27.58 -1.59 10.74
C VAL A 193 -28.40 -2.62 9.99
N LYS A 194 -29.73 -2.57 10.15
CA LYS A 194 -30.65 -3.44 9.42
C LYS A 194 -30.48 -3.18 7.92
N LYS A 195 -29.94 -4.16 7.18
CA LYS A 195 -30.02 -4.18 5.72
C LYS A 195 -31.49 -4.08 5.29
N PRO A 196 -31.86 -3.23 4.32
CA PRO A 196 -33.19 -3.29 3.72
C PRO A 196 -33.37 -4.66 3.06
N ARG A 197 -34.40 -5.40 3.47
CA ARG A 197 -34.84 -6.60 2.76
C ARG A 197 -35.47 -6.13 1.45
N TYR A 198 -34.76 -6.29 0.33
CA TYR A 198 -35.41 -6.27 -0.97
C TYR A 198 -36.30 -7.51 -1.06
N ASN A 199 -37.62 -7.29 -1.01
CA ASN A 199 -38.61 -8.31 -1.30
C ASN A 199 -38.63 -8.54 -2.81
N THR A 200 -37.95 -9.57 -3.30
CA THR A 200 -38.20 -10.09 -4.64
C THR A 200 -39.56 -10.80 -4.60
N ARG A 201 -40.63 -10.06 -4.89
CA ARG A 201 -41.96 -10.63 -5.12
C ARG A 201 -41.88 -11.55 -6.33
N SER A 202 -42.06 -12.84 -6.08
CA SER A 202 -42.33 -13.86 -7.08
C SER A 202 -43.62 -13.50 -7.84
N ASN A 203 -43.52 -13.30 -9.14
CA ASN A 203 -44.70 -13.32 -10.02
C ASN A 203 -45.18 -14.77 -10.15
N LYS A 204 -46.01 -15.20 -9.19
CA LYS A 204 -46.96 -16.30 -9.41
C LYS A 204 -48.02 -15.78 -10.39
N ARG A 205 -48.04 -16.34 -11.60
CA ARG A 205 -49.20 -16.24 -12.49
C ARG A 205 -50.38 -16.90 -11.78
N ALA A 206 -51.41 -16.12 -11.48
CA ALA A 206 -52.71 -16.62 -11.08
C ALA A 206 -53.55 -16.85 -12.33
N ASP A 207 -53.81 -18.13 -12.56
CA ASP A 207 -55.00 -18.77 -13.09
C ASP A 207 -56.19 -17.88 -13.53
N VAL A 208 -56.70 -18.17 -14.73
CA VAL A 208 -58.09 -17.89 -15.14
C VAL A 208 -58.62 -19.20 -15.75
N GLY A 209 -59.11 -20.10 -14.90
CA GLY A 209 -60.35 -20.83 -15.22
C GLY A 209 -61.51 -19.86 -14.98
N ASP A 210 -62.63 -19.90 -15.70
CA ASP A 210 -63.36 -21.10 -16.06
C ASP A 210 -64.54 -20.75 -17.00
N ILE A 211 -65.05 -21.77 -17.70
CA ILE A 211 -66.41 -21.89 -18.27
C ILE A 211 -66.69 -21.28 -19.65
N LEU A 212 -66.91 -22.15 -20.64
CA LEU A 212 -68.22 -22.32 -21.30
C LEU A 212 -68.35 -23.73 -21.90
N ARG A 213 -69.36 -24.46 -21.41
CA ARG A 213 -69.97 -25.60 -22.09
C ARG A 213 -71.00 -25.04 -23.07
N ASP A 214 -71.00 -25.56 -24.30
CA ASP A 214 -72.13 -26.24 -24.94
C ASP A 214 -71.58 -27.06 -26.12
#